data_AF-A0A0D3JF46-F1
#
_entry.id   AF-A0A0D3JF46-F1
#
_cell.length_a   1.000
_cell.length_b   1.000
_cell.length_c   1.000
_cell.angle_alpha   90.00
_cell.angle_beta   90.00
_cell.angle_gamma   90.00
#
_symmetry.space_group_name_H-M   'P 1'
#
loop_
_entity.id
_entity.type
_entity.pdbx_description
1 polymer ?
#
loop_
_entity_poly.entity_id
_entity_poly.type
_entity_poly.pdbx_seq_one_letter_code
_entity_poly.pdbx_strand_id
1 'polypeptide(L)'
;SHLDFSHVYVFDRVFSPTTMASLARVLQRSPFRVLVSYRTASEWWEHGLSVVQPVAKLRLSSTGKEGMTCWIYINMRYAPR
;
A
#
# COMPACT_ATOMS: atom_id res chain seq x y z
N SER A 1 15.88 11.23 -14.26
CA SER A 1 14.78 10.24 -14.25
C SER A 1 13.69 10.78 -13.32
N HIS A 2 12.64 11.40 -13.88
CA HIS A 2 11.54 11.91 -13.06
C HIS A 2 10.69 10.74 -12.57
N LEU A 3 10.50 10.65 -11.26
CA LEU A 3 9.57 9.72 -10.64
C LEU A 3 8.18 10.34 -10.73
N ASP A 4 7.44 10.02 -11.80
CA ASP A 4 6.01 10.36 -11.92
C ASP A 4 5.19 9.48 -10.97
N PHE A 5 5.14 9.85 -9.69
CA PHE A 5 4.25 9.22 -8.73
C PHE A 5 2.86 9.83 -8.90
N SER A 6 1.97 9.17 -9.65
CA SER A 6 0.66 9.77 -9.92
C SER A 6 -0.22 9.86 -8.66
N HIS A 7 -0.19 8.90 -7.74
CA HIS A 7 -1.01 8.94 -6.50
C HIS A 7 -0.39 8.06 -5.40
N VAL A 8 -0.28 8.59 -4.18
CA VAL A 8 0.07 7.82 -2.96
C VAL A 8 -1.17 7.78 -2.07
N TYR A 9 -1.79 6.61 -1.92
CA TYR A 9 -2.98 6.43 -1.08
C TYR A 9 -2.59 6.08 0.35
N VAL A 10 -3.03 6.86 1.35
CA VAL A 10 -2.64 6.68 2.78
C VAL A 10 -3.89 6.70 3.68
N PHE A 11 -5.00 6.08 3.25
CA PHE A 11 -6.27 6.12 4.00
C PHE A 11 -6.90 4.74 4.23
N ASP A 12 -6.17 3.67 3.94
CA ASP A 12 -6.63 2.28 4.03
C ASP A 12 -6.89 1.78 5.46
N ARG A 13 -6.39 2.51 6.48
CA ARG A 13 -6.57 2.14 7.90
C ARG A 13 -8.04 2.12 8.34
N VAL A 14 -8.90 2.97 7.78
CA VAL A 14 -10.32 3.08 8.16
C VAL A 14 -11.26 2.28 7.26
N PHE A 15 -10.73 1.64 6.21
CA PHE A 15 -11.54 0.89 5.26
C PHE A 15 -12.01 -0.45 5.82
N SER A 16 -13.27 -0.78 5.51
CA SER A 16 -13.85 -2.08 5.81
C SER A 16 -13.18 -3.19 4.98
N PRO A 17 -13.25 -4.47 5.40
CA PRO A 17 -12.76 -5.59 4.59
C PRO A 17 -13.35 -5.63 3.17
N THR A 18 -14.62 -5.27 3.00
CA THR A 18 -15.28 -5.19 1.69
C THR A 18 -14.71 -4.08 0.80
N THR A 19 -14.44 -2.92 1.40
CA THR A 19 -13.78 -1.79 0.72
C THR A 19 -12.36 -2.18 0.33
N MET A 20 -11.64 -2.84 1.23
CA MET A 20 -10.28 -3.35 0.99
C MET A 20 -10.23 -4.34 -0.18
N ALA A 21 -11.12 -5.32 -0.21
CA ALA A 21 -11.22 -6.28 -1.33
C ALA A 21 -11.55 -5.61 -2.68
N SER A 22 -12.35 -4.54 -2.65
CA SER A 22 -12.67 -3.77 -3.86
C SER A 22 -11.47 -2.94 -4.32
N LEU A 23 -10.75 -2.32 -3.39
CA LEU A 23 -9.54 -1.55 -3.68
C LEU A 23 -8.42 -2.46 -4.18
N ALA A 24 -8.21 -3.63 -3.57
CA ALA A 24 -7.25 -4.63 -4.01
C ALA A 24 -7.47 -5.03 -5.48
N ARG A 25 -8.72 -5.25 -5.89
CA ARG A 25 -9.07 -5.54 -7.30
C ARG A 25 -8.68 -4.42 -8.27
N VAL A 26 -8.88 -3.16 -7.88
CA VAL A 26 -8.49 -1.99 -8.69
C VAL A 26 -6.97 -1.87 -8.75
N LEU A 27 -6.30 -1.94 -7.60
CA LEU A 27 -4.84 -1.85 -7.50
C LEU A 27 -4.14 -2.97 -8.27
N GLN A 28 -4.65 -4.21 -8.20
CA GLN A 28 -4.12 -5.36 -8.91
C GLN A 28 -4.02 -5.16 -10.43
N ARG A 29 -4.81 -4.23 -11.01
CA ARG A 29 -4.81 -3.87 -12.43
C ARG A 29 -4.18 -2.51 -12.72
N SER A 30 -3.92 -1.72 -11.68
CA SER A 30 -3.36 -0.38 -11.79
C SER A 30 -1.85 -0.43 -12.06
N PRO A 31 -1.32 0.46 -12.91
CA PRO A 31 0.11 0.55 -13.21
C PRO A 31 0.91 1.30 -12.11
N PHE A 32 0.44 1.27 -10.86
CA PHE A 32 1.15 1.92 -9.75
C PHE A 32 2.51 1.23 -9.51
N ARG A 33 3.53 2.01 -9.13
CA ARG A 33 4.88 1.50 -8.82
C ARG A 33 5.12 1.33 -7.32
N VAL A 34 4.60 2.25 -6.53
CA VAL A 34 4.75 2.29 -5.07
C VAL A 34 3.37 2.38 -4.43
N LEU A 35 3.14 1.58 -3.40
CA LEU A 35 1.97 1.65 -2.53
C LEU A 35 2.46 1.94 -1.12
N VAL A 36 1.82 2.91 -0.48
CA VAL A 36 2.01 3.20 0.94
C VAL A 36 0.74 2.77 1.64
N SER A 37 0.82 2.10 2.78
CA SER A 37 -0.36 1.47 3.38
C SER A 37 -0.18 1.23 4.86
N TYR A 38 -1.23 1.40 5.64
CA TYR A 38 -1.23 0.99 7.06
C TYR A 38 -1.45 -0.51 7.24
N ARG A 39 -1.95 -1.19 6.21
CA ARG A 39 -2.20 -2.63 6.20
C ARG A 39 -0.92 -3.41 5.95
N THR A 40 -0.87 -4.60 6.52
CA THR A 40 0.21 -5.56 6.36
C THR A 40 0.16 -6.25 5.00
N ALA A 41 1.27 -6.89 4.61
CA ALA A 41 1.34 -7.64 3.36
C ALA A 41 0.32 -8.78 3.33
N SER A 42 0.19 -9.50 4.45
CA SER A 42 -0.78 -10.59 4.61
C SER A 42 -2.21 -10.12 4.37
N GLU A 43 -2.64 -9.01 4.97
CA GLU A 43 -3.98 -8.45 4.74
C GLU A 43 -4.21 -8.12 3.25
N TRP A 44 -3.23 -7.52 2.57
CA TRP A 44 -3.35 -7.23 1.14
C TRP A 44 -3.42 -8.48 0.28
N TRP A 45 -2.62 -9.50 0.59
CA TRP A 45 -2.62 -10.77 -0.12
C TRP A 45 -3.94 -11.53 0.08
N GLU A 46 -4.50 -11.53 1.28
CA GLU A 46 -5.84 -12.09 1.58
C GLU A 46 -6.94 -11.40 0.75
N HIS A 47 -6.81 -10.09 0.51
CA HIS A 47 -7.72 -9.34 -0.36
C HIS A 47 -7.42 -9.48 -1.87
N GLY A 48 -6.39 -10.25 -2.24
CA GLY A 48 -6.05 -10.57 -3.64
C GLY A 48 -5.06 -9.62 -4.30
N LEU A 49 -4.45 -8.68 -3.57
CA LEU A 49 -3.38 -7.81 -4.08
C LEU A 49 -2.02 -8.51 -3.98
N SER A 50 -1.77 -9.53 -4.81
CA SER A 50 -0.56 -10.36 -4.72
C SER A 50 0.69 -9.77 -5.37
N VAL A 51 0.56 -8.68 -6.13
CA VAL A 51 1.68 -8.08 -6.89
C VAL A 51 2.59 -7.19 -6.06
N VAL A 52 2.30 -7.00 -4.77
CA VAL A 52 3.06 -6.10 -3.91
C VAL A 52 4.00 -6.85 -2.98
N GLN A 53 5.18 -6.28 -2.76
CA GLN A 53 6.14 -6.74 -1.74
C GLN A 53 6.51 -5.57 -0.81
N PRO A 54 6.48 -5.76 0.53
CA PRO A 54 6.92 -4.74 1.46
C PRO A 54 8.44 -4.58 1.35
N VAL A 55 8.90 -3.34 1.28
CA VAL A 55 10.34 -3.00 1.19
C VAL A 55 10.83 -2.13 2.33
N ALA A 56 9.92 -1.41 2.98
CA ALA A 56 10.26 -0.58 4.13
C ALA A 56 9.05 -0.38 5.05
N LYS A 57 9.34 0.08 6.28
CA LYS A 57 8.35 0.50 7.27
C LYS A 57 8.72 1.88 7.80
N LEU A 58 7.74 2.75 7.93
CA LEU A 58 7.84 4.07 8.51
C LEU A 58 7.01 4.12 9.79
N ARG A 59 7.57 4.76 10.82
CA ARG A 59 6.84 5.04 12.05
C ARG A 59 6.38 6.48 12.01
N LEU A 60 5.08 6.69 11.95
CA LEU A 60 4.44 7.99 11.97
C LEU A 60 3.91 8.26 13.38
N SER A 61 4.02 9.50 13.82
CA SER A 61 3.42 9.95 15.07
C SER A 61 2.36 10.99 14.73
N SER A 62 1.12 10.76 15.17
CA SER A 62 0.10 11.80 15.09
C SER A 62 0.40 12.90 16.10
N THR A 63 -0.17 14.08 15.88
CA THR A 63 -0.15 15.20 16.84
C THR A 63 -0.74 14.81 18.20
N GLY A 64 -1.62 13.80 18.24
CA GLY A 64 -2.17 13.20 19.46
C GLY A 64 -1.27 12.16 20.15
N LYS A 65 0.00 12.00 19.73
CA LYS A 65 0.96 10.99 20.22
C LYS A 65 0.61 9.53 19.89
N GLU A 66 -0.34 9.29 18.99
CA GLU A 66 -0.58 7.92 18.51
C GLU A 66 0.53 7.51 17.52
N GLY A 67 1.16 6.38 17.80
CA GLY A 67 2.12 5.77 16.88
C GLY A 67 1.41 4.93 15.82
N MET A 68 1.72 5.18 14.56
CA MET A 68 1.20 4.43 13.41
C MET A 68 2.36 3.84 12.62
N THR A 69 2.25 2.57 12.25
CA THR A 69 3.20 1.95 11.32
C THR A 69 2.62 2.01 9.92
N CYS A 70 3.38 2.59 9.00
CA CYS A 70 3.05 2.62 7.60
C CYS A 70 4.07 1.78 6.83
N TRP A 71 3.58 0.95 5.91
CA TRP A 71 4.38 0.05 5.09
C TRP A 71 4.54 0.66 3.69
N ILE A 72 5.76 0.57 3.17
CA ILE A 72 6.07 0.91 1.78
C ILE A 72 6.19 -0.39 1.00
N TYR A 73 5.40 -0.50 -0.05
CA TYR A 73 5.37 -1.62 -0.97
C TYR A 73 5.82 -1.20 -2.36
N ILE A 74 6.50 -2.09 -3.06
CA ILE A 74 6.72 -1.97 -4.50
C ILE A 74 5.81 -2.93 -5.25
N ASN A 75 5.33 -2.49 -6.42
CA ASN A 75 4.68 -3.38 -7.37
C ASN A 75 5.73 -4.19 -8.13
N MET A 76 5.74 -5.49 -7.90
CA MET A 76 6.72 -6.41 -8.47
C MET A 76 6.65 -6.52 -10.00
N ARG A 77 5.55 -6.09 -10.64
CA ARG A 77 5.46 -6.01 -12.10
C ARG A 77 6.41 -4.95 -12.70
N TYR A 78 6.79 -3.95 -11.91
CA TYR A 78 7.61 -2.82 -12.34
C TYR A 78 8.93 -2.70 -11.56
N ALA A 79 9.25 -3.70 -10.72
CA ALA A 79 10.51 -3.74 -9.99
C ALA A 79 11.69 -3.85 -10.99
N PRO A 80 12.79 -3.13 -10.77
CA PRO A 80 14.02 -3.35 -11.54
C PRO A 80 14.48 -4.80 -11.38
N ARG A 81 14.91 -5.43 -12.49
CA ARG A 81 15.53 -6.75 -12.46
C ARG A 81 16.99 -6.66 -12.04
#